data_AF-A0A1Z5JG02-F1
#
_entry.id   AF-A0A1Z5JG02-F1
#
_cell.length_a   1.000
_cell.length_b   1.000
_cell.length_c   1.000
_cell.angle_alpha   90.00
_cell.angle_beta   90.00
_cell.angle_gamma   90.00
#
_symmetry.space_group_name_H-M   'P 1'
#
loop_
_entity.id
_entity.type
_entity.pdbx_description
1 polymer ?
#
loop_
_entity_poly.entity_id
_entity_poly.type
_entity_poly.pdbx_seq_one_letter_code
_entity_poly.pdbx_strand_id
1 'polypeptide(L)'
;MRSQLLRRADVARPLGYHLLFRQLSGTKKTSDQPNVTNPDDEILRNLQGISLQPPAGALWRHDDFKVNAVNAVDTLSEYHQHVTEKEFIPQVPLHKNDGRSRKRVLMLCTGGTLTMDQDEDGALAPVEGALSKYMKEMHELQAPQMPEVVLHEYSPFLDSSDLGPADWARIAQDIRVNYLHFDGFVIIMGTDTMAYAATALSFMLENLGKPVVFTGSQIPLCEPYNDARRNLIMALIFASRDTINEVTIFFHDRLLRANRATKVNTHRLMAFDSPNIDPLATIGISIDENEHLVLPPAKGALRLHTRMDTRILTVRLVPGFDGAMLRQLIEGSKEERKLRALILQLYGTGNIPSVKQSLIQLLADASDQGILVMASTQCYTGSVLLGHYAVGKALESAGVVSASDMTLEAIACKIAYLFGRGDLNHKEVASLMGVSLRGEMTPAEALSLPPLSSAYQRGMKKGKKYY
;
A
#
# COMPACT_ATOMS: atom_id res chain seq x y z
N MET A 1 49.81 9.38 16.27
CA MET A 1 49.13 8.10 15.98
C MET A 1 47.78 8.10 16.66
N ARG A 2 46.72 7.78 15.90
CA ARG A 2 45.30 7.60 16.29
C ARG A 2 44.48 8.84 16.67
N SER A 3 44.01 9.51 15.62
CA SER A 3 42.68 10.14 15.53
C SER A 3 41.73 9.18 14.81
N GLN A 4 40.49 9.05 15.31
CA GLN A 4 39.30 8.35 14.76
C GLN A 4 38.78 7.24 15.68
N LEU A 5 37.78 7.56 16.49
CA LEU A 5 36.64 6.70 16.84
C LEU A 5 35.64 7.54 17.65
N LEU A 6 34.35 7.33 17.36
CA LEU A 6 33.15 7.92 17.99
C LEU A 6 32.65 9.25 17.39
N ARG A 7 32.22 9.17 16.12
CA ARG A 7 31.01 9.85 15.65
C ARG A 7 29.92 8.79 15.42
N ARG A 8 28.67 9.17 15.70
CA ARG A 8 27.37 8.55 15.36
C ARG A 8 26.74 7.66 16.44
N ALA A 9 25.76 8.21 17.15
CA ALA A 9 24.46 7.59 17.44
C ALA A 9 23.53 8.59 18.16
N ASP A 10 23.10 9.64 17.46
CA ASP A 10 21.94 10.45 17.85
C ASP A 10 20.97 10.45 16.67
N VAL A 11 20.10 9.44 16.63
CA VAL A 11 18.98 9.35 15.69
C VAL A 11 17.71 9.63 16.48
N ALA A 12 16.99 10.63 15.99
CA ALA A 12 15.76 11.17 16.52
C ALA A 12 14.73 10.08 16.89
N ARG A 13 14.36 10.02 18.17
CA ARG A 13 13.09 9.45 18.63
C ARG A 13 12.03 10.56 18.55
N PRO A 14 10.77 10.28 18.21
CA PRO A 14 9.70 11.25 18.45
C PRO A 14 9.51 11.39 19.97
N LEU A 15 10.09 12.44 20.55
CA LEU A 15 10.09 12.73 21.99
C LEU A 15 8.72 13.20 22.54
N GLY A 16 7.64 13.12 21.75
CA GLY A 16 6.33 13.69 22.10
C GLY A 16 5.53 12.90 23.13
N TYR A 17 5.65 11.57 23.18
CA TYR A 17 4.74 10.74 23.98
C TYR A 17 5.28 10.36 25.37
N HIS A 18 6.61 10.29 25.55
CA HIS A 18 7.20 9.87 26.83
C HIS A 18 7.34 10.99 27.86
N LEU A 19 7.43 12.26 27.44
CA LEU A 19 7.54 13.39 28.36
C LEU A 19 6.22 13.71 29.06
N LEU A 20 5.07 13.52 28.39
CA LEU A 20 3.76 13.74 29.01
C LEU A 20 3.51 12.78 30.19
N PHE A 21 3.83 11.50 30.04
CA PHE A 21 3.60 10.51 31.10
C PHE A 21 4.53 10.66 32.31
N ARG A 22 5.75 11.16 32.11
CA ARG A 22 6.75 11.30 33.18
C ARG A 22 6.60 12.59 34.00
N GLN A 23 5.97 13.63 33.44
CA GLN A 23 5.60 14.85 34.20
C GLN A 23 4.29 14.69 34.97
N LEU A 24 3.37 13.83 34.52
CA LEU A 24 2.07 13.58 35.18
C LEU A 24 2.14 12.61 36.37
N SER A 25 3.26 11.89 36.56
CA SER A 25 3.47 10.96 37.68
C SER A 25 4.23 11.58 38.87
N GLY A 26 4.45 12.90 38.85
CA GLY A 26 5.27 13.65 39.83
C GLY A 26 4.51 14.39 40.93
N THR A 27 3.21 14.15 41.14
CA THR A 27 2.44 14.83 42.19
C THR A 27 2.46 14.05 43.50
N LYS A 28 3.09 14.64 44.52
CA LYS A 28 3.05 14.18 45.91
C LYS A 28 1.59 14.03 46.37
N LYS A 29 1.25 12.86 46.90
CA LYS A 29 0.01 12.64 47.68
C LYS A 29 -0.01 13.60 48.88
N THR A 30 -0.98 14.49 48.91
CA THR A 30 -1.48 15.12 50.14
C THR A 30 -2.89 14.62 50.39
N SER A 31 -3.13 14.17 51.61
CA SER A 31 -4.38 13.60 52.11
C SER A 31 -5.51 14.62 52.17
N ASP A 32 -6.74 14.09 52.07
CA ASP A 32 -8.05 14.71 52.31
C ASP A 32 -8.74 15.41 51.13
N GLN A 33 -9.56 14.64 50.37
CA GLN A 33 -10.97 14.93 50.05
C GLN A 33 -11.62 13.83 49.15
N PRO A 34 -12.97 13.70 49.12
CA PRO A 34 -13.65 12.48 48.66
C PRO A 34 -14.01 12.49 47.16
N ASN A 35 -13.97 11.28 46.56
CA ASN A 35 -14.56 10.83 45.30
C ASN A 35 -14.86 11.87 44.20
N VAL A 36 -13.96 11.95 43.21
CA VAL A 36 -14.26 12.44 41.87
C VAL A 36 -13.76 11.43 40.82
N THR A 37 -14.62 11.21 39.83
CA THR A 37 -14.55 10.30 38.69
C THR A 37 -13.44 10.64 37.69
N ASN A 38 -12.85 9.58 37.12
CA ASN A 38 -11.99 9.48 35.93
C ASN A 38 -10.69 10.34 35.86
N PRO A 39 -9.48 9.72 35.84
CA PRO A 39 -8.20 10.43 35.74
C PRO A 39 -8.00 11.28 34.47
N ASP A 40 -8.80 11.03 33.42
CA ASP A 40 -8.61 11.63 32.09
C ASP A 40 -9.16 13.07 31.98
N ASP A 41 -10.14 13.45 32.80
CA ASP A 41 -10.72 14.81 32.80
C ASP A 41 -9.76 15.87 33.37
N GLU A 42 -8.86 15.45 34.27
CA GLU A 42 -7.86 16.34 34.88
C GLU A 42 -6.69 16.61 33.91
N ILE A 43 -6.37 15.65 33.04
CA ILE A 43 -5.33 15.78 31.99
C ILE A 43 -5.80 16.74 30.90
N LEU A 44 -7.06 16.67 30.49
CA LEU A 44 -7.65 17.55 29.47
C LEU A 44 -7.73 19.01 29.92
N ARG A 45 -8.01 19.27 31.21
CA ARG A 45 -7.99 20.64 31.77
C ARG A 45 -6.59 21.25 31.81
N ASN A 46 -5.55 20.46 32.08
CA ASN A 46 -4.18 20.96 32.21
C ASN A 46 -3.49 21.27 30.87
N LEU A 47 -4.01 20.79 29.75
CA LEU A 47 -3.51 21.11 28.40
C LEU A 47 -4.01 22.47 27.88
N GLN A 48 -5.11 22.99 28.43
CA GLN A 48 -5.64 24.31 28.09
C GLN A 48 -4.85 25.43 28.81
N GLY A 49 -3.63 25.73 28.36
CA GLY A 49 -2.91 26.89 28.91
C GLY A 49 -1.44 27.06 28.57
N ILE A 50 -0.81 26.13 27.86
CA ILE A 50 0.63 26.20 27.58
C ILE A 50 0.88 27.00 26.30
N SER A 51 1.48 28.20 26.44
CA SER A 51 1.96 29.02 25.32
C SER A 51 3.47 28.87 25.16
N LEU A 52 3.93 28.39 24.00
CA LEU A 52 5.34 28.31 23.63
C LEU A 52 5.67 29.41 22.61
N GLN A 53 6.71 30.19 22.86
CA GLN A 53 7.20 31.20 21.90
C GLN A 53 8.30 30.62 20.99
N PRO A 54 8.35 31.04 19.70
CA PRO A 54 9.35 30.56 18.75
C PRO A 54 10.74 31.20 18.95
N PRO A 55 11.84 30.52 18.56
CA PRO A 55 13.17 31.10 18.62
C PRO A 55 13.39 32.16 17.53
N ALA A 56 14.16 33.20 17.85
CA ALA A 56 14.38 34.35 17.00
C ALA A 56 15.10 33.99 15.69
N GLY A 57 14.51 34.38 14.54
CA GLY A 57 15.13 34.29 13.21
C GLY A 57 14.36 33.50 12.14
N ALA A 58 13.19 32.95 12.45
CA ALA A 58 12.38 32.18 11.49
C ALA A 58 11.36 33.07 10.75
N LEU A 59 11.37 33.02 9.41
CA LEU A 59 10.38 33.64 8.53
C LEU A 59 9.09 32.79 8.47
N TRP A 60 8.33 32.76 9.56
CA TRP A 60 6.99 32.14 9.59
C TRP A 60 6.01 33.03 10.37
N ARG A 61 4.76 33.10 9.92
CA ARG A 61 3.73 33.95 10.54
C ARG A 61 3.23 33.32 11.83
N HIS A 62 2.81 34.18 12.76
CA HIS A 62 2.45 33.86 14.14
C HIS A 62 1.25 32.89 14.29
N ASP A 63 0.52 32.60 13.20
CA ASP A 63 -0.72 31.80 13.19
C ASP A 63 -0.47 30.29 13.08
N ASP A 64 0.72 29.83 12.66
CA ASP A 64 1.03 28.40 12.47
C ASP A 64 1.19 27.63 13.80
N PHE A 65 1.38 28.33 14.94
CA PHE A 65 1.65 27.69 16.23
C PHE A 65 0.41 27.45 17.10
N LYS A 66 -0.71 28.14 16.86
CA LYS A 66 -1.94 27.93 17.64
C LYS A 66 -2.70 26.65 17.26
N VAL A 67 -2.30 25.98 16.18
CA VAL A 67 -3.04 24.87 15.57
C VAL A 67 -2.62 23.48 16.07
N ASN A 68 -1.52 23.34 16.82
CA ASN A 68 -0.97 22.01 17.16
C ASN A 68 -1.52 21.36 18.44
N ALA A 69 -2.03 22.12 19.41
CA ALA A 69 -2.59 21.52 20.63
C ALA A 69 -4.06 21.12 20.46
N VAL A 70 -4.83 21.92 19.72
CA VAL A 70 -6.26 21.67 19.46
C VAL A 70 -6.44 20.48 18.51
N ASN A 71 -5.60 20.37 17.45
CA ASN A 71 -5.67 19.22 16.54
C ASN A 71 -5.36 17.87 17.19
N ALA A 72 -4.50 17.81 18.22
CA ALA A 72 -4.18 16.56 18.91
C ALA A 72 -5.32 16.08 19.81
N VAL A 73 -6.06 17.01 20.42
CA VAL A 73 -7.25 16.71 21.23
C VAL A 73 -8.44 16.39 20.33
N ASP A 74 -8.60 17.11 19.22
CA ASP A 74 -9.65 16.84 18.23
C ASP A 74 -9.43 15.49 17.53
N THR A 75 -8.18 15.09 17.21
CA THR A 75 -7.91 13.75 16.65
C THR A 75 -8.17 12.62 17.64
N LEU A 76 -7.91 12.80 18.94
CA LEU A 76 -8.25 11.81 19.96
C LEU A 76 -9.75 11.75 20.22
N SER A 77 -10.43 12.90 20.23
CA SER A 77 -11.89 13.00 20.37
C SER A 77 -12.61 12.40 19.17
N GLU A 78 -12.17 12.66 17.93
CA GLU A 78 -12.70 12.04 16.71
C GLU A 78 -12.39 10.53 16.66
N TYR A 79 -11.21 10.11 17.11
CA TYR A 79 -10.83 8.68 17.20
C TYR A 79 -11.70 7.91 18.20
N HIS A 80 -12.11 8.53 19.31
CA HIS A 80 -12.99 7.90 20.31
C HIS A 80 -14.48 8.07 20.02
N GLN A 81 -14.91 9.09 19.28
CA GLN A 81 -16.33 9.33 19.04
C GLN A 81 -16.97 8.39 18.00
N HIS A 82 -16.20 7.60 17.24
CA HIS A 82 -16.74 6.76 16.15
C HIS A 82 -16.35 5.27 16.19
N VAL A 83 -15.55 4.81 17.15
CA VAL A 83 -15.28 3.36 17.32
C VAL A 83 -16.24 2.84 18.38
N THR A 84 -17.35 2.23 17.96
CA THR A 84 -18.18 1.47 18.91
C THR A 84 -17.40 0.24 19.38
N GLU A 85 -17.52 -0.15 20.65
CA GLU A 85 -16.87 -1.34 21.23
C GLU A 85 -17.12 -2.64 20.42
N LYS A 86 -18.11 -2.64 19.51
CA LYS A 86 -18.45 -3.76 18.62
C LYS A 86 -17.50 -3.97 17.44
N GLU A 87 -16.70 -2.98 17.04
CA GLU A 87 -15.75 -3.10 15.91
C GLU A 87 -14.34 -3.51 16.34
N PHE A 88 -14.09 -3.54 17.65
CA PHE A 88 -12.77 -3.83 18.19
C PHE A 88 -12.50 -5.36 18.19
N ILE A 89 -11.36 -5.78 17.66
CA ILE A 89 -11.02 -7.22 17.59
C ILE A 89 -10.54 -7.70 18.96
N PRO A 90 -11.13 -8.76 19.54
CA PRO A 90 -10.70 -9.31 20.81
C PRO A 90 -9.20 -9.63 20.79
N GLN A 91 -8.47 -9.05 21.74
CA GLN A 91 -7.02 -9.21 21.84
C GLN A 91 -6.63 -10.50 22.56
N VAL A 92 -7.22 -11.64 22.16
CA VAL A 92 -6.88 -12.95 22.71
C VAL A 92 -5.63 -13.48 21.99
N PRO A 93 -4.47 -13.55 22.66
CA PRO A 93 -3.25 -13.97 21.99
C PRO A 93 -3.29 -15.47 21.66
N LEU A 94 -2.67 -15.85 20.55
CA LEU A 94 -2.62 -17.24 20.09
C LEU A 94 -1.87 -18.16 21.08
N HIS A 95 -0.83 -17.64 21.72
CA HIS A 95 -0.01 -18.32 22.72
C HIS A 95 -0.14 -17.65 24.08
N LYS A 96 0.06 -18.39 25.18
CA LYS A 96 0.02 -17.83 26.54
C LYS A 96 1.12 -16.79 26.74
N ASN A 97 0.79 -15.71 27.45
CA ASN A 97 1.76 -14.69 27.83
C ASN A 97 2.82 -15.31 28.78
N ASP A 98 4.09 -15.22 28.40
CA ASP A 98 5.23 -15.71 29.19
C ASP A 98 5.86 -14.61 30.07
N GLY A 99 5.20 -13.45 30.19
CA GLY A 99 5.62 -12.31 31.00
C GLY A 99 6.65 -11.39 30.33
N ARG A 100 7.02 -11.65 29.06
CA ARG A 100 7.98 -10.84 28.32
C ARG A 100 7.28 -9.71 27.55
N SER A 101 7.92 -8.55 27.48
CA SER A 101 7.49 -7.48 26.57
C SER A 101 7.85 -7.87 25.14
N ARG A 102 6.83 -8.16 24.32
CA ARG A 102 6.97 -8.52 22.90
C ARG A 102 6.21 -7.50 22.05
N LYS A 103 6.67 -7.33 20.81
CA LYS A 103 5.87 -6.66 19.77
C LYS A 103 4.58 -7.43 19.56
N ARG A 104 3.48 -6.73 19.29
CA ARG A 104 2.15 -7.34 19.08
C ARG A 104 1.75 -7.19 17.63
N VAL A 105 1.41 -8.29 16.96
CA VAL A 105 1.00 -8.30 15.56
C VAL A 105 -0.43 -8.81 15.44
N LEU A 106 -1.27 -8.06 14.75
CA LEU A 106 -2.61 -8.49 14.38
C LEU A 106 -2.56 -9.18 13.01
N MET A 107 -3.06 -10.41 12.97
CA MET A 107 -3.19 -11.19 11.74
C MET A 107 -4.65 -11.24 11.32
N LEU A 108 -4.96 -10.66 10.16
CA LEU A 108 -6.28 -10.67 9.55
C LEU A 108 -6.30 -11.75 8.46
N CYS A 109 -7.11 -12.80 8.64
CA CYS A 109 -7.20 -13.91 7.70
C CYS A 109 -8.52 -13.88 6.94
N THR A 110 -8.45 -13.50 5.66
CA THR A 110 -9.64 -13.40 4.80
C THR A 110 -10.00 -14.72 4.13
N GLY A 111 -9.11 -15.71 4.20
CA GLY A 111 -9.24 -17.01 3.53
C GLY A 111 -7.97 -17.39 2.77
N GLY A 112 -8.16 -18.03 1.62
CA GLY A 112 -7.08 -18.48 0.74
C GLY A 112 -6.49 -19.84 1.16
N THR A 113 -5.45 -20.26 0.45
CA THR A 113 -4.88 -21.61 0.56
C THR A 113 -4.36 -21.96 1.96
N LEU A 114 -4.02 -20.97 2.81
CA LEU A 114 -3.60 -21.21 4.20
C LEU A 114 -4.72 -21.75 5.10
N THR A 115 -5.98 -21.50 4.76
CA THR A 115 -7.13 -21.97 5.52
C THR A 115 -7.65 -23.31 5.00
N MET A 116 -7.06 -23.84 3.93
CA MET A 116 -7.49 -25.12 3.36
C MET A 116 -7.00 -26.29 4.21
N ASP A 117 -7.92 -27.19 4.54
CA ASP A 117 -7.65 -28.48 5.20
C ASP A 117 -8.63 -29.54 4.68
N GLN A 118 -8.46 -30.78 5.10
CA GLN A 118 -9.43 -31.85 4.83
C GLN A 118 -10.71 -31.58 5.63
N ASP A 119 -11.84 -31.51 4.93
CA ASP A 119 -13.17 -31.47 5.54
C ASP A 119 -13.61 -32.86 6.06
N GLU A 120 -14.84 -32.95 6.57
CA GLU A 120 -15.40 -34.19 7.13
C GLU A 120 -15.49 -35.33 6.09
N ASP A 121 -15.56 -35.01 4.80
CA ASP A 121 -15.61 -35.94 3.67
C ASP A 121 -14.22 -36.25 3.08
N GLY A 122 -13.16 -35.64 3.63
CA GLY A 122 -11.77 -35.78 3.19
C GLY A 122 -11.41 -34.94 1.97
N ALA A 123 -12.26 -34.01 1.54
CA ALA A 123 -11.98 -33.06 0.46
C ALA A 123 -11.23 -31.83 0.99
N LEU A 124 -10.35 -31.26 0.16
CA LEU A 124 -9.61 -30.06 0.52
C LEU A 124 -10.53 -28.83 0.37
N ALA A 125 -10.86 -28.19 1.49
CA ALA A 125 -11.74 -27.03 1.53
C ALA A 125 -11.29 -26.03 2.61
N PRO A 126 -11.73 -24.75 2.58
CA PRO A 126 -11.47 -23.82 3.68
C PRO A 126 -12.14 -24.30 4.98
N VAL A 127 -11.35 -24.50 6.03
CA VAL A 127 -11.82 -24.99 7.34
C VAL A 127 -11.54 -23.94 8.42
N GLU A 128 -12.58 -23.48 9.12
CA GLU A 128 -12.48 -22.51 10.22
C GLU A 128 -11.62 -23.06 11.37
N GLY A 129 -10.74 -22.24 11.93
CA GLY A 129 -9.84 -22.63 13.00
C GLY A 129 -8.66 -23.52 12.58
N ALA A 130 -8.61 -24.04 11.35
CA ALA A 130 -7.51 -24.90 10.88
C ALA A 130 -6.16 -24.17 10.95
N LEU A 131 -6.09 -22.93 10.47
CA LEU A 131 -4.87 -22.12 10.57
C LEU A 131 -4.45 -21.93 12.03
N SER A 132 -5.40 -21.58 12.91
CA SER A 132 -5.13 -21.40 14.34
C SER A 132 -4.57 -22.67 15.01
N LYS A 133 -5.06 -23.85 14.61
CA LYS A 133 -4.61 -25.17 15.09
C LYS A 133 -3.16 -25.39 14.69
N TYR A 134 -2.83 -25.29 13.40
CA TYR A 134 -1.46 -25.48 12.92
C TYR A 134 -0.48 -24.47 13.55
N MET A 135 -0.87 -23.21 13.67
CA MET A 135 0.01 -22.18 14.24
C MET A 135 0.35 -22.45 15.72
N LYS A 136 -0.58 -22.98 16.52
CA LYS A 136 -0.31 -23.33 17.94
C LYS A 136 0.75 -24.43 18.09
N GLU A 137 0.86 -25.30 17.10
CA GLU A 137 1.83 -26.40 17.06
C GLU A 137 3.21 -25.97 16.51
N MET A 138 3.32 -24.77 15.92
CA MET A 138 4.59 -24.25 15.41
C MET A 138 5.50 -23.76 16.55
N HIS A 139 6.51 -24.56 16.87
CA HIS A 139 7.53 -24.19 17.86
C HIS A 139 8.27 -22.90 17.50
N GLU A 140 8.42 -22.57 16.21
CA GLU A 140 9.06 -21.33 15.75
C GLU A 140 8.34 -20.08 16.27
N LEU A 141 7.00 -20.10 16.30
CA LEU A 141 6.18 -18.97 16.75
C LEU A 141 6.27 -18.73 18.27
N GLN A 142 6.77 -19.70 19.03
CA GLN A 142 6.96 -19.59 20.47
C GLN A 142 8.33 -18.99 20.83
N ALA A 143 9.23 -18.86 19.85
CA ALA A 143 10.58 -18.36 20.08
C ALA A 143 10.56 -16.93 20.67
N PRO A 144 11.54 -16.56 21.54
CA PRO A 144 11.54 -15.27 22.23
C PRO A 144 11.55 -14.04 21.30
N GLN A 145 12.14 -14.19 20.11
CA GLN A 145 12.24 -13.15 19.08
C GLN A 145 10.95 -12.96 18.27
N MET A 146 9.96 -13.85 18.40
CA MET A 146 8.70 -13.75 17.67
C MET A 146 7.71 -12.84 18.40
N PRO A 147 6.91 -12.05 17.66
CA PRO A 147 5.87 -11.22 18.24
C PRO A 147 4.79 -12.06 18.92
N GLU A 148 4.06 -11.42 19.83
CA GLU A 148 2.75 -11.90 20.26
C GLU A 148 1.78 -11.73 19.08
N VAL A 149 1.06 -12.80 18.74
CA VAL A 149 0.15 -12.83 17.59
C VAL A 149 -1.29 -12.91 18.07
N VAL A 150 -2.14 -12.02 17.58
CA VAL A 150 -3.60 -12.14 17.66
C VAL A 150 -4.10 -12.47 16.26
N LEU A 151 -4.79 -13.60 16.11
CA LEU A 151 -5.37 -14.04 14.84
C LEU A 151 -6.86 -13.72 14.82
N HIS A 152 -7.31 -13.08 13.76
CA HIS A 152 -8.70 -12.83 13.45
C HIS A 152 -9.05 -13.45 12.10
N GLU A 153 -9.83 -14.54 12.13
CA GLU A 153 -10.35 -15.21 10.95
C GLU A 153 -11.68 -14.58 10.55
N TYR A 154 -11.79 -14.17 9.28
CA TYR A 154 -13.06 -13.69 8.74
C TYR A 154 -14.02 -14.85 8.52
N SER A 155 -15.30 -14.61 8.78
CA SER A 155 -16.38 -15.53 8.45
C SER A 155 -17.43 -14.84 7.56
N PRO A 156 -17.80 -15.43 6.42
CA PRO A 156 -17.14 -16.58 5.78
C PRO A 156 -15.74 -16.21 5.26
N PHE A 157 -14.90 -17.23 5.01
CA PHE A 157 -13.71 -17.05 4.18
C PHE A 157 -14.12 -16.72 2.74
N LEU A 158 -13.32 -15.89 2.08
CA LEU A 158 -13.55 -15.46 0.70
C LEU A 158 -12.43 -15.96 -0.20
N ASP A 159 -12.79 -16.38 -1.41
CA ASP A 159 -11.81 -16.57 -2.47
C ASP A 159 -11.23 -15.21 -2.85
N SER A 160 -9.93 -15.15 -3.12
CA SER A 160 -9.30 -13.94 -3.61
C SER A 160 -9.93 -13.41 -4.90
N SER A 161 -10.45 -14.27 -5.79
CA SER A 161 -11.14 -13.83 -7.00
C SER A 161 -12.39 -12.99 -6.73
N ASP A 162 -13.01 -13.17 -5.56
CA ASP A 162 -14.26 -12.52 -5.17
C ASP A 162 -14.04 -11.27 -4.30
N LEU A 163 -12.81 -11.07 -3.80
CA LEU A 163 -12.45 -9.91 -2.99
C LEU A 163 -12.38 -8.63 -3.83
N GLY A 164 -13.18 -7.63 -3.45
CA GLY A 164 -13.26 -6.35 -4.13
C GLY A 164 -13.03 -5.13 -3.22
N PRO A 165 -13.28 -3.91 -3.72
CA PRO A 165 -13.03 -2.67 -2.97
C PRO A 165 -13.73 -2.58 -1.62
N ALA A 166 -14.93 -3.15 -1.49
CA ALA A 166 -15.66 -3.18 -0.22
C ALA A 166 -14.93 -4.03 0.84
N ASP A 167 -14.38 -5.18 0.43
CA ASP A 167 -13.61 -6.05 1.31
C ASP A 167 -12.26 -5.42 1.66
N TRP A 168 -11.60 -4.78 0.69
CA TRP A 168 -10.35 -4.06 0.95
C TRP A 168 -10.56 -2.90 1.95
N ALA A 169 -11.68 -2.18 1.81
CA ALA A 169 -12.09 -1.14 2.76
C ALA A 169 -12.33 -1.70 4.17
N ARG A 170 -12.96 -2.88 4.27
CA ARG A 170 -13.14 -3.58 5.55
C ARG A 170 -11.81 -3.93 6.20
N ILE A 171 -10.87 -4.53 5.46
CA ILE A 171 -9.52 -4.85 5.99
C ILE A 171 -8.81 -3.57 6.46
N ALA A 172 -8.88 -2.50 5.67
CA ALA A 172 -8.24 -1.23 6.01
C ALA A 172 -8.88 -0.55 7.23
N GLN A 173 -10.19 -0.72 7.42
CA GLN A 173 -10.92 -0.27 8.62
C GLN A 173 -10.50 -1.09 9.86
N ASP A 174 -10.39 -2.42 9.74
CA ASP A 174 -9.92 -3.27 10.84
C ASP A 174 -8.51 -2.89 11.29
N ILE A 175 -7.62 -2.56 10.34
CA ILE A 175 -6.29 -2.00 10.66
C ILE A 175 -6.42 -0.67 11.40
N ARG A 176 -7.30 0.23 10.95
CA ARG A 176 -7.51 1.55 11.57
C ARG A 176 -7.97 1.45 13.02
N VAL A 177 -9.02 0.66 13.29
CA VAL A 177 -9.61 0.56 14.64
C VAL A 177 -8.66 -0.13 15.61
N ASN A 178 -7.80 -1.03 15.12
CA ASN A 178 -6.80 -1.72 15.93
C ASN A 178 -5.42 -1.02 15.93
N TYR A 179 -5.29 0.12 15.25
CA TYR A 179 -3.98 0.70 14.92
C TYR A 179 -3.11 1.01 16.13
N LEU A 180 -3.71 1.46 17.25
CA LEU A 180 -2.96 1.83 18.45
C LEU A 180 -2.60 0.63 19.34
N HIS A 181 -3.23 -0.53 19.13
CA HIS A 181 -3.08 -1.70 20.01
C HIS A 181 -2.03 -2.71 19.54
N PHE A 182 -1.62 -2.61 18.27
CA PHE A 182 -0.65 -3.50 17.64
C PHE A 182 0.51 -2.72 17.03
N ASP A 183 1.68 -3.34 16.96
CA ASP A 183 2.88 -2.78 16.36
C ASP A 183 2.94 -2.98 14.83
N GLY A 184 2.20 -3.95 14.31
CA GLY A 184 2.10 -4.20 12.87
C GLY A 184 1.00 -5.20 12.52
N PHE A 185 0.82 -5.41 11.21
CA PHE A 185 -0.32 -6.15 10.67
C PHE A 185 0.13 -7.17 9.64
N VAL A 186 -0.43 -8.37 9.70
CA VAL A 186 -0.29 -9.41 8.66
C VAL A 186 -1.66 -9.69 8.05
N ILE A 187 -1.74 -9.71 6.73
CA ILE A 187 -2.97 -10.03 6.00
C ILE A 187 -2.75 -11.36 5.28
N ILE A 188 -3.52 -12.38 5.67
CA ILE A 188 -3.56 -13.68 4.98
C ILE A 188 -4.68 -13.64 3.95
N MET A 189 -4.33 -13.89 2.69
CA MET A 189 -5.25 -13.81 1.56
C MET A 189 -4.88 -14.85 0.49
N GLY A 190 -5.87 -15.27 -0.31
CA GLY A 190 -5.62 -16.02 -1.55
C GLY A 190 -4.74 -15.23 -2.52
N THR A 191 -3.98 -15.94 -3.36
CA THR A 191 -2.89 -15.31 -4.12
C THR A 191 -3.35 -14.59 -5.39
N ASP A 192 -4.50 -14.92 -5.97
CA ASP A 192 -4.87 -14.46 -7.32
C ASP A 192 -5.02 -12.94 -7.44
N THR A 193 -5.60 -12.30 -6.42
CA THR A 193 -5.82 -10.84 -6.42
C THR A 193 -5.06 -10.11 -5.31
N MET A 194 -4.16 -10.81 -4.60
CA MET A 194 -3.38 -10.23 -3.48
C MET A 194 -2.64 -8.96 -3.88
N ALA A 195 -2.06 -8.92 -5.08
CA ALA A 195 -1.36 -7.74 -5.60
C ALA A 195 -2.30 -6.53 -5.71
N TYR A 196 -3.56 -6.72 -6.13
CA TYR A 196 -4.56 -5.66 -6.19
C TYR A 196 -4.97 -5.18 -4.79
N ALA A 197 -5.29 -6.10 -3.87
CA ALA A 197 -5.70 -5.75 -2.51
C ALA A 197 -4.59 -5.00 -1.75
N ALA A 198 -3.36 -5.51 -1.80
CA ALA A 198 -2.21 -4.89 -1.14
C ALA A 198 -1.89 -3.52 -1.75
N THR A 199 -2.00 -3.39 -3.08
CA THR A 199 -1.86 -2.10 -3.78
C THR A 199 -2.93 -1.11 -3.33
N ALA A 200 -4.19 -1.52 -3.28
CA ALA A 200 -5.29 -0.68 -2.82
C ALA A 200 -5.02 -0.15 -1.41
N LEU A 201 -4.68 -1.03 -0.46
CA LEU A 201 -4.37 -0.63 0.92
C LEU A 201 -3.20 0.34 1.00
N SER A 202 -2.20 0.24 0.12
CA SER A 202 -1.08 1.20 0.07
C SER A 202 -1.56 2.64 -0.16
N PHE A 203 -2.64 2.82 -0.94
CA PHE A 203 -3.26 4.13 -1.17
C PHE A 203 -4.26 4.51 -0.06
N MET A 204 -5.05 3.55 0.42
CA MET A 204 -6.08 3.77 1.45
C MET A 204 -5.49 4.21 2.80
N LEU A 205 -4.31 3.69 3.17
CA LEU A 205 -3.61 3.94 4.44
C LEU A 205 -2.63 5.12 4.30
N GLU A 206 -3.14 6.35 4.30
CA GLU A 206 -2.31 7.55 4.28
C GLU A 206 -1.59 7.75 5.61
N ASN A 207 -0.31 8.13 5.57
CA ASN A 207 0.56 8.27 6.75
C ASN A 207 0.72 6.98 7.56
N LEU A 208 0.83 5.84 6.88
CA LEU A 208 1.14 4.57 7.52
C LEU A 208 2.51 4.62 8.21
N GLY A 209 2.52 4.46 9.54
CA GLY A 209 3.72 4.42 10.38
C GLY A 209 4.02 3.07 11.01
N LYS A 210 3.39 1.99 10.52
CA LYS A 210 3.54 0.60 11.01
C LYS A 210 3.55 -0.36 9.82
N PRO A 211 4.28 -1.48 9.86
CA PRO A 211 4.33 -2.44 8.75
C PRO A 211 2.97 -3.12 8.54
N VAL A 212 2.59 -3.28 7.28
CA VAL A 212 1.43 -4.06 6.85
C VAL A 212 1.91 -5.07 5.81
N VAL A 213 1.92 -6.36 6.16
CA VAL A 213 2.50 -7.43 5.33
C VAL A 213 1.42 -8.36 4.83
N PHE A 214 1.16 -8.34 3.54
CA PHE A 214 0.35 -9.35 2.87
C PHE A 214 1.17 -10.61 2.63
N THR A 215 0.54 -11.77 2.83
CA THR A 215 1.15 -13.05 2.52
C THR A 215 0.08 -14.11 2.23
N GLY A 216 0.51 -15.24 1.71
CA GLY A 216 -0.33 -16.38 1.37
C GLY A 216 0.52 -17.61 1.09
N SER A 217 -0.03 -18.58 0.38
CA SER A 217 0.71 -19.75 -0.08
C SER A 217 0.14 -20.29 -1.39
N GLN A 218 0.97 -21.04 -2.12
CA GLN A 218 0.51 -21.85 -3.24
C GLN A 218 0.07 -23.25 -2.78
N ILE A 219 0.65 -23.74 -1.68
CA ILE A 219 0.38 -25.07 -1.13
C ILE A 219 -0.29 -24.92 0.24
N PRO A 220 -1.36 -25.68 0.54
CA PRO A 220 -2.04 -25.65 1.84
C PRO A 220 -1.09 -25.91 3.02
N LEU A 221 -1.42 -25.33 4.17
CA LEU A 221 -0.56 -25.44 5.36
C LEU A 221 -0.50 -26.89 5.91
N CYS A 222 -1.53 -27.69 5.67
CA CYS A 222 -1.59 -29.10 6.08
C CYS A 222 -0.65 -30.02 5.30
N GLU A 223 -0.19 -29.61 4.11
CA GLU A 223 0.71 -30.41 3.27
C GLU A 223 2.17 -30.32 3.78
N PRO A 224 2.94 -31.42 3.81
CA PRO A 224 4.28 -31.41 4.42
C PRO A 224 5.33 -30.59 3.65
N TYR A 225 5.12 -30.32 2.36
CA TYR A 225 6.05 -29.62 1.47
C TYR A 225 5.61 -28.18 1.14
N ASN A 226 4.83 -27.55 2.03
CA ASN A 226 4.22 -26.26 1.80
C ASN A 226 5.19 -25.06 1.89
N ASP A 227 4.84 -23.97 1.18
CA ASP A 227 5.44 -22.65 1.32
C ASP A 227 4.78 -21.79 2.42
N ALA A 228 3.56 -22.17 2.85
CA ALA A 228 2.75 -21.44 3.83
C ALA A 228 3.47 -21.17 5.16
N ARG A 229 4.09 -22.19 5.76
CA ARG A 229 4.76 -22.07 7.06
C ARG A 229 5.86 -21.04 7.04
N ARG A 230 6.72 -21.06 6.01
CA ARG A 230 7.82 -20.10 5.87
C ARG A 230 7.31 -18.69 5.59
N ASN A 231 6.35 -18.55 4.67
CA ASN A 231 5.73 -17.28 4.34
C ASN A 231 5.08 -16.62 5.57
N LEU A 232 4.41 -17.40 6.42
CA LEU A 232 3.77 -16.95 7.65
C LEU A 232 4.78 -16.45 8.69
N ILE A 233 5.80 -17.26 8.99
CA ILE A 233 6.84 -16.92 9.97
C ILE A 233 7.55 -15.61 9.57
N MET A 234 7.94 -15.50 8.31
CA MET A 234 8.65 -14.31 7.83
C MET A 234 7.75 -13.07 7.77
N ALA A 235 6.48 -13.22 7.39
CA ALA A 235 5.53 -12.10 7.42
C ALA A 235 5.35 -11.54 8.84
N LEU A 236 5.26 -12.42 9.85
CA LEU A 236 5.22 -12.03 11.26
C LEU A 236 6.50 -11.31 11.71
N ILE A 237 7.67 -11.81 11.27
CA ILE A 237 8.95 -11.15 11.56
C ILE A 237 8.95 -9.73 10.97
N PHE A 238 8.60 -9.56 9.69
CA PHE A 238 8.55 -8.22 9.08
C PHE A 238 7.49 -7.32 9.71
N ALA A 239 6.32 -7.84 10.07
CA ALA A 239 5.29 -7.07 10.76
C ALA A 239 5.69 -6.65 12.20
N SER A 240 6.73 -7.26 12.77
CA SER A 240 7.28 -6.86 14.08
C SER A 240 8.46 -5.89 14.00
N ARG A 241 8.89 -5.50 12.79
CA ARG A 241 10.03 -4.61 12.54
C ARG A 241 9.54 -3.23 12.15
N ASP A 242 10.08 -2.20 12.81
CA ASP A 242 9.72 -0.80 12.54
C ASP A 242 10.53 -0.19 11.36
N THR A 243 11.29 -1.01 10.61
CA THR A 243 12.19 -0.54 9.54
C THR A 243 11.47 -0.22 8.24
N ILE A 244 10.41 -0.96 7.90
CA ILE A 244 9.68 -0.84 6.63
C ILE A 244 8.20 -0.59 6.93
N ASN A 245 7.83 0.69 7.09
CA ASN A 245 6.46 1.12 7.39
C ASN A 245 5.65 1.33 6.10
N GLU A 246 5.47 0.25 5.36
CA GLU A 246 4.78 0.23 4.07
C GLU A 246 3.79 -0.93 4.00
N VAL A 247 2.89 -0.88 3.01
CA VAL A 247 2.14 -2.08 2.61
C VAL A 247 3.02 -2.91 1.68
N THR A 248 3.26 -4.16 2.06
CA THR A 248 4.22 -5.06 1.42
C THR A 248 3.59 -6.40 1.12
N ILE A 249 4.18 -7.16 0.19
CA ILE A 249 3.88 -8.58 -0.03
C ILE A 249 5.12 -9.37 0.29
N PHE A 250 5.03 -10.33 1.21
CA PHE A 250 6.09 -11.31 1.44
C PHE A 250 5.76 -12.61 0.72
N PHE A 251 6.65 -13.05 -0.19
CA PHE A 251 6.51 -14.33 -0.87
C PHE A 251 7.86 -14.83 -1.34
N HIS A 252 8.12 -16.13 -1.14
CA HIS A 252 9.33 -16.81 -1.64
C HIS A 252 10.62 -16.01 -1.36
N ASP A 253 10.91 -15.82 -0.06
CA ASP A 253 12.16 -15.19 0.41
C ASP A 253 12.37 -13.73 -0.01
N ARG A 254 11.31 -13.05 -0.47
CA ARG A 254 11.37 -11.65 -0.91
C ARG A 254 10.24 -10.85 -0.29
N LEU A 255 10.57 -9.66 0.23
CA LEU A 255 9.62 -8.64 0.65
C LEU A 255 9.50 -7.61 -0.47
N LEU A 256 8.33 -7.52 -1.09
CA LEU A 256 8.05 -6.65 -2.22
C LEU A 256 7.23 -5.45 -1.76
N ARG A 257 7.49 -4.25 -2.31
CA ARG A 257 6.55 -3.12 -2.18
C ARG A 257 5.24 -3.49 -2.87
N ALA A 258 4.11 -3.43 -2.15
CA ALA A 258 2.85 -3.98 -2.65
C ALA A 258 2.41 -3.38 -3.99
N ASN A 259 2.44 -2.04 -4.11
CA ASN A 259 2.07 -1.32 -5.33
C ASN A 259 3.12 -1.35 -6.45
N ARG A 260 4.10 -2.25 -6.34
CA ARG A 260 5.09 -2.57 -7.37
C ARG A 260 5.11 -4.07 -7.69
N ALA A 261 4.29 -4.87 -7.02
CA ALA A 261 4.25 -6.30 -7.17
C ALA A 261 3.15 -6.74 -8.14
N THR A 262 3.35 -7.88 -8.79
CA THR A 262 2.35 -8.55 -9.61
C THR A 262 2.51 -10.07 -9.48
N LYS A 263 1.41 -10.82 -9.65
CA LYS A 263 1.45 -12.28 -9.68
C LYS A 263 1.92 -12.73 -11.06
N VAL A 264 3.09 -13.33 -11.14
CA VAL A 264 3.78 -13.71 -12.39
C VAL A 264 3.71 -15.20 -12.70
N ASN A 265 3.29 -16.02 -11.75
CA ASN A 265 3.24 -17.47 -11.95
C ASN A 265 2.05 -18.13 -11.24
N THR A 266 1.41 -19.06 -11.94
CA THR A 266 0.25 -19.81 -11.44
C THR A 266 0.63 -21.11 -10.71
N HIS A 267 1.87 -21.60 -10.84
CA HIS A 267 2.29 -22.92 -10.32
C HIS A 267 3.55 -22.88 -9.46
N ARG A 268 4.47 -21.96 -9.73
CA ARG A 268 5.73 -21.84 -8.98
C ARG A 268 5.49 -21.19 -7.63
N LEU A 269 6.25 -21.63 -6.63
CA LEU A 269 6.27 -21.01 -5.30
C LEU A 269 6.72 -19.54 -5.35
N MET A 270 7.60 -19.20 -6.31
CA MET A 270 7.90 -17.81 -6.65
C MET A 270 6.76 -17.21 -7.49
N ALA A 271 5.61 -16.99 -6.85
CA ALA A 271 4.37 -16.57 -7.49
C ALA A 271 4.32 -15.07 -7.81
N PHE A 272 4.98 -14.24 -6.99
CA PHE A 272 4.99 -12.78 -7.11
C PHE A 272 6.39 -12.27 -7.43
N ASP A 273 6.43 -11.15 -8.16
CA ASP A 273 7.66 -10.45 -8.49
C ASP A 273 7.41 -8.94 -8.62
N SER A 274 8.48 -8.14 -8.59
CA SER A 274 8.42 -6.69 -8.74
C SER A 274 9.20 -6.25 -9.98
N PRO A 275 8.53 -5.95 -11.11
CA PRO A 275 9.24 -5.88 -12.40
C PRO A 275 10.18 -4.68 -12.54
N ASN A 276 9.89 -3.57 -11.87
CA ASN A 276 10.52 -2.27 -12.11
C ASN A 276 11.27 -1.70 -10.88
N ILE A 277 11.35 -2.45 -9.78
CA ILE A 277 12.12 -2.10 -8.60
C ILE A 277 12.57 -3.40 -7.91
N ASP A 278 13.76 -3.38 -7.32
CA ASP A 278 14.24 -4.51 -6.53
C ASP A 278 13.37 -4.74 -5.28
N PRO A 279 13.34 -5.97 -4.72
CA PRO A 279 12.69 -6.25 -3.45
C PRO A 279 13.17 -5.30 -2.35
N LEU A 280 12.28 -4.91 -1.42
CA LEU A 280 12.66 -4.13 -0.25
C LEU A 280 13.53 -4.93 0.72
N ALA A 281 13.37 -6.26 0.73
CA ALA A 281 14.27 -7.16 1.45
C ALA A 281 14.34 -8.52 0.78
N THR A 282 15.47 -9.22 0.97
CA THR A 282 15.66 -10.61 0.55
C THR A 282 16.14 -11.47 1.71
N ILE A 283 15.75 -12.75 1.72
CA ILE A 283 16.06 -13.69 2.80
C ILE A 283 17.13 -14.67 2.32
N GLY A 284 18.31 -14.61 2.94
CA GLY A 284 19.37 -15.60 2.82
C GLY A 284 19.68 -16.23 4.18
N ILE A 285 20.98 -16.37 4.49
CA ILE A 285 21.45 -16.71 5.84
C ILE A 285 21.03 -15.61 6.83
N SER A 286 21.00 -14.36 6.37
CA SER A 286 20.50 -13.19 7.07
C SER A 286 19.39 -12.51 6.26
N ILE A 287 18.65 -11.62 6.92
CA ILE A 287 17.72 -10.70 6.25
C ILE A 287 18.55 -9.54 5.69
N ASP A 288 18.47 -9.30 4.39
CA ASP A 288 19.12 -8.18 3.72
C ASP A 288 18.05 -7.16 3.29
N GLU A 289 18.04 -5.98 3.92
CA GLU A 289 17.07 -4.91 3.66
C GLU A 289 17.70 -3.84 2.75
N ASN A 290 17.03 -3.55 1.63
CA ASN A 290 17.42 -2.49 0.71
C ASN A 290 16.95 -1.13 1.24
N GLU A 291 17.59 -0.63 2.31
CA GLU A 291 17.21 0.61 3.03
C GLU A 291 17.03 1.82 2.10
N HIS A 292 17.82 1.90 1.03
CA HIS A 292 17.78 2.98 0.05
C HIS A 292 16.49 3.02 -0.80
N LEU A 293 15.70 1.94 -0.81
CA LEU A 293 14.42 1.86 -1.49
C LEU A 293 13.25 2.22 -0.58
N VAL A 294 13.42 2.19 0.74
CA VAL A 294 12.36 2.38 1.74
C VAL A 294 11.84 3.82 1.71
N LEU A 295 10.52 3.98 1.80
CA LEU A 295 9.90 5.31 1.82
C LEU A 295 10.26 6.10 3.09
N PRO A 296 10.34 7.43 3.01
CA PRO A 296 10.51 8.27 4.19
C PRO A 296 9.40 8.04 5.23
N PRO A 297 9.70 8.22 6.53
CA PRO A 297 8.70 8.07 7.59
C PRO A 297 7.46 8.96 7.38
N ALA A 298 6.31 8.46 7.84
CA ALA A 298 5.05 9.20 7.82
C ALA A 298 5.15 10.54 8.57
N LYS A 299 4.46 11.57 8.05
CA LYS A 299 4.50 12.94 8.57
C LYS A 299 3.27 13.32 9.42
N GLY A 300 2.48 12.34 9.88
CA GLY A 300 1.27 12.59 10.64
C GLY A 300 0.58 11.31 11.10
N ALA A 301 -0.61 11.46 11.70
CA ALA A 301 -1.45 10.34 12.09
C ALA A 301 -2.02 9.62 10.86
N LEU A 302 -2.33 8.32 11.03
CA LEU A 302 -2.92 7.47 10.00
C LEU A 302 -4.31 8.02 9.58
N ARG A 303 -4.53 8.19 8.27
CA ARG A 303 -5.80 8.64 7.67
C ARG A 303 -6.35 7.58 6.72
N LEU A 304 -7.67 7.36 6.69
CA LEU A 304 -8.31 6.29 5.89
C LEU A 304 -9.03 6.89 4.72
N HIS A 305 -8.90 6.23 3.57
CA HIS A 305 -9.67 6.52 2.40
C HIS A 305 -10.23 5.21 1.85
N THR A 306 -11.47 4.87 2.16
CA THR A 306 -12.08 3.58 1.80
C THR A 306 -12.80 3.58 0.45
N ARG A 307 -13.21 4.76 -0.03
CA ARG A 307 -14.00 4.87 -1.27
C ARG A 307 -13.11 4.64 -2.50
N MET A 308 -13.60 3.83 -3.42
CA MET A 308 -12.97 3.56 -4.70
C MET A 308 -14.01 3.63 -5.83
N ASP A 309 -13.65 4.25 -6.96
CA ASP A 309 -14.49 4.27 -8.17
C ASP A 309 -13.89 3.35 -9.24
N THR A 310 -14.48 2.16 -9.39
CA THR A 310 -13.97 1.09 -10.27
C THR A 310 -14.54 1.13 -11.68
N ARG A 311 -15.15 2.25 -12.11
CA ARG A 311 -15.60 2.44 -13.51
C ARG A 311 -14.41 2.64 -14.46
N ILE A 312 -13.59 1.61 -14.57
CA ILE A 312 -12.31 1.58 -15.27
C ILE A 312 -12.36 0.45 -16.30
N LEU A 313 -11.91 0.73 -17.51
CA LEU A 313 -11.79 -0.27 -18.57
C LEU A 313 -10.32 -0.44 -18.93
N THR A 314 -9.83 -1.68 -18.93
CA THR A 314 -8.47 -2.00 -19.40
C THR A 314 -8.54 -2.70 -20.74
N VAL A 315 -7.78 -2.22 -21.73
CA VAL A 315 -7.70 -2.80 -23.06
C VAL A 315 -6.24 -3.10 -23.41
N ARG A 316 -5.93 -4.39 -23.59
CA ARG A 316 -4.66 -4.83 -24.14
C ARG A 316 -4.73 -4.84 -25.66
N LEU A 317 -3.92 -4.01 -26.31
CA LEU A 317 -3.91 -3.94 -27.77
C LEU A 317 -3.21 -5.17 -28.36
N VAL A 318 -3.77 -5.73 -29.43
CA VAL A 318 -3.09 -6.74 -30.26
C VAL A 318 -2.96 -6.23 -31.69
N PRO A 319 -1.89 -6.59 -32.44
CA PRO A 319 -1.74 -6.15 -33.82
C PRO A 319 -2.99 -6.47 -34.64
N GLY A 320 -3.50 -5.48 -35.37
CA GLY A 320 -4.73 -5.63 -36.16
C GLY A 320 -6.05 -5.42 -35.39
N PHE A 321 -6.03 -5.04 -34.10
CA PHE A 321 -7.25 -4.78 -33.34
C PHE A 321 -8.21 -3.84 -34.07
N ASP A 322 -9.51 -4.08 -33.96
CA ASP A 322 -10.52 -3.21 -34.56
C ASP A 322 -10.77 -1.96 -33.68
N GLY A 323 -10.55 -0.78 -34.25
CA GLY A 323 -10.77 0.49 -33.54
C GLY A 323 -12.25 0.81 -33.37
N ALA A 324 -13.13 0.25 -34.21
CA ALA A 324 -14.57 0.45 -34.10
C ALA A 324 -15.12 -0.21 -32.82
N MET A 325 -14.60 -1.38 -32.44
CA MET A 325 -14.96 -2.03 -31.17
C MET A 325 -14.56 -1.17 -29.96
N LEU A 326 -13.37 -0.58 -29.99
CA LEU A 326 -12.93 0.32 -28.92
C LEU A 326 -13.82 1.57 -28.85
N ARG A 327 -14.19 2.13 -30.00
CA ARG A 327 -15.12 3.27 -30.08
C ARG A 327 -16.47 2.94 -29.43
N GLN A 328 -17.06 1.79 -29.77
CA GLN A 328 -18.34 1.35 -29.19
C GLN A 328 -18.28 1.21 -27.66
N LEU A 329 -17.16 0.72 -27.12
CA LEU A 329 -16.99 0.60 -25.66
C LEU A 329 -16.91 1.97 -24.96
N ILE A 330 -16.28 2.94 -25.59
CA ILE A 330 -16.15 4.32 -25.07
C ILE A 330 -17.50 5.05 -25.15
N GLU A 331 -18.11 5.05 -26.34
CA GLU A 331 -19.35 5.78 -26.64
C GLU A 331 -20.59 5.13 -26.03
N GLY A 332 -20.57 3.82 -25.78
CA GLY A 332 -21.70 3.08 -25.21
C GLY A 332 -21.98 3.35 -23.73
N SER A 333 -21.15 4.17 -23.06
CA SER A 333 -21.32 4.48 -21.64
C SER A 333 -22.39 5.56 -21.41
N LYS A 334 -23.49 5.20 -20.71
CA LYS A 334 -24.56 6.15 -20.30
C LYS A 334 -24.05 7.05 -19.18
N GLU A 335 -24.59 8.27 -19.03
CA GLU A 335 -24.10 9.24 -18.02
C GLU A 335 -24.05 8.69 -16.58
N GLU A 336 -25.04 7.90 -16.15
CA GLU A 336 -25.05 7.27 -14.82
C GLU A 336 -23.95 6.21 -14.62
N ARG A 337 -23.47 5.60 -15.71
CA ARG A 337 -22.40 4.57 -15.72
C ARG A 337 -21.23 5.00 -16.59
N LYS A 338 -21.00 6.31 -16.68
CA LYS A 338 -19.94 6.86 -17.52
C LYS A 338 -18.59 6.34 -17.08
N LEU A 339 -17.81 5.90 -18.05
CA LEU A 339 -16.46 5.40 -17.83
C LEU A 339 -15.62 6.53 -17.19
N ARG A 340 -14.90 6.24 -16.11
CA ARG A 340 -13.99 7.20 -15.48
C ARG A 340 -12.62 7.18 -16.12
N ALA A 341 -12.15 5.98 -16.47
CA ALA A 341 -10.83 5.82 -17.06
C ALA A 341 -10.77 4.66 -18.05
N LEU A 342 -9.92 4.83 -19.07
CA LEU A 342 -9.53 3.82 -20.03
C LEU A 342 -8.02 3.59 -19.92
N ILE A 343 -7.61 2.40 -19.51
CA ILE A 343 -6.21 1.97 -19.48
C ILE A 343 -5.91 1.23 -20.78
N LEU A 344 -4.98 1.76 -21.58
CA LEU A 344 -4.51 1.12 -22.81
C LEU A 344 -3.14 0.49 -22.54
N GLN A 345 -3.01 -0.83 -22.72
CA GLN A 345 -1.70 -1.48 -22.74
C GLN A 345 -1.13 -1.42 -24.16
N LEU A 346 -0.15 -0.54 -24.35
CA LEU A 346 0.51 -0.21 -25.60
C LEU A 346 1.76 -1.07 -25.82
N TYR A 347 2.34 -1.00 -27.02
CA TYR A 347 3.54 -1.76 -27.36
C TYR A 347 4.81 -1.06 -26.90
N GLY A 348 5.78 -1.81 -26.37
CA GLY A 348 7.11 -1.31 -26.02
C GLY A 348 7.04 -0.10 -25.09
N THR A 349 7.67 1.01 -25.48
CA THR A 349 7.75 2.25 -24.69
C THR A 349 6.51 3.16 -24.82
N GLY A 350 5.37 2.65 -25.31
CA GLY A 350 4.12 3.43 -25.46
C GLY A 350 3.67 3.66 -26.90
N ASN A 351 3.92 2.72 -27.82
CA ASN A 351 3.59 2.86 -29.23
C ASN A 351 2.19 2.33 -29.58
N ILE A 352 1.51 3.02 -30.50
CA ILE A 352 0.31 2.57 -31.21
C ILE A 352 0.57 2.55 -32.73
N PRO A 353 -0.22 1.82 -33.54
CA PRO A 353 -0.09 1.82 -34.99
C PRO A 353 -0.27 3.25 -35.57
N SER A 354 0.79 3.81 -36.15
CA SER A 354 0.83 5.18 -36.69
C SER A 354 -0.13 5.43 -37.86
N VAL A 355 -0.55 4.37 -38.55
CA VAL A 355 -1.52 4.40 -39.67
C VAL A 355 -2.97 4.65 -39.23
N LYS A 356 -3.28 4.55 -37.92
CA LYS A 356 -4.63 4.73 -37.38
C LYS A 356 -4.82 6.12 -36.76
N GLN A 357 -4.82 7.18 -37.57
CA GLN A 357 -5.13 8.54 -37.08
C GLN A 357 -6.50 8.63 -36.39
N SER A 358 -7.47 7.83 -36.85
CA SER A 358 -8.80 7.71 -36.22
C SER A 358 -8.76 7.23 -34.77
N LEU A 359 -7.71 6.52 -34.36
CA LEU A 359 -7.51 6.12 -32.97
C LEU A 359 -7.10 7.30 -32.12
N ILE A 360 -6.14 8.11 -32.57
CA ILE A 360 -5.68 9.29 -31.81
C ILE A 360 -6.86 10.25 -31.60
N GLN A 361 -7.68 10.47 -32.63
CA GLN A 361 -8.89 11.27 -32.51
C GLN A 361 -9.88 10.66 -31.51
N LEU A 362 -10.12 9.34 -31.56
CA LEU A 362 -10.99 8.67 -30.58
C LEU A 362 -10.51 8.87 -29.13
N LEU A 363 -9.19 8.84 -28.89
CA LEU A 363 -8.63 9.07 -27.55
C LEU A 363 -8.73 10.54 -27.12
N ALA A 364 -8.59 11.48 -28.06
CA ALA A 364 -8.86 12.89 -27.82
C ALA A 364 -10.33 13.11 -27.45
N ASP A 365 -11.26 12.55 -28.24
CA ASP A 365 -12.70 12.63 -27.99
C ASP A 365 -13.07 12.05 -26.61
N ALA A 366 -12.45 10.94 -26.22
CA ALA A 366 -12.65 10.33 -24.90
C ALA A 366 -12.15 11.24 -23.77
N SER A 367 -10.97 11.83 -23.94
CA SER A 367 -10.38 12.78 -22.97
C SER A 367 -11.24 14.04 -22.83
N ASP A 368 -11.74 14.59 -23.95
CA ASP A 368 -12.64 15.74 -23.98
C ASP A 368 -13.98 15.45 -23.29
N GLN A 369 -14.44 14.20 -23.31
CA GLN A 369 -15.62 13.74 -22.57
C GLN A 369 -15.36 13.53 -21.07
N GLY A 370 -14.14 13.76 -20.60
CA GLY A 370 -13.74 13.61 -19.19
C GLY A 370 -13.40 12.17 -18.79
N ILE A 371 -13.07 11.30 -19.76
CA ILE A 371 -12.56 9.95 -19.52
C ILE A 371 -11.04 10.03 -19.42
N LEU A 372 -10.46 9.50 -18.34
CA LEU A 372 -9.02 9.53 -18.15
C LEU A 372 -8.39 8.43 -19.00
N VAL A 373 -7.68 8.81 -20.05
CA VAL A 373 -6.99 7.85 -20.92
C VAL A 373 -5.56 7.65 -20.42
N MET A 374 -5.26 6.46 -19.90
CA MET A 374 -3.93 6.07 -19.43
C MET A 374 -3.21 5.19 -20.46
N ALA A 375 -1.96 5.52 -20.76
CA ALA A 375 -1.05 4.69 -21.54
C ALA A 375 -0.13 3.88 -20.62
N SER A 376 -0.23 2.56 -20.68
CA SER A 376 0.63 1.59 -20.01
C SER A 376 1.36 0.73 -21.03
N THR A 377 2.40 0.01 -20.62
CA THR A 377 3.09 -0.94 -21.51
C THR A 377 2.56 -2.36 -21.33
N GLN A 378 2.59 -3.15 -22.41
CA GLN A 378 2.41 -4.60 -22.36
C GLN A 378 3.65 -5.37 -21.91
N CYS A 379 4.82 -4.71 -21.95
CA CYS A 379 6.08 -5.30 -21.53
C CYS A 379 6.06 -5.54 -20.02
N TYR A 380 6.69 -6.64 -19.60
CA TYR A 380 6.77 -6.99 -18.18
C TYR A 380 7.57 -5.94 -17.39
N THR A 381 8.69 -5.47 -17.95
CA THR A 381 9.53 -4.41 -17.38
C THR A 381 9.59 -3.21 -18.31
N GLY A 382 9.83 -2.03 -17.75
CA GLY A 382 10.06 -0.78 -18.48
C GLY A 382 9.03 0.31 -18.18
N SER A 383 9.21 1.46 -18.83
CA SER A 383 8.38 2.65 -18.64
C SER A 383 7.78 3.13 -19.97
N VAL A 384 6.57 3.69 -19.89
CA VAL A 384 5.96 4.43 -21.00
C VAL A 384 6.54 5.84 -21.07
N LEU A 385 7.16 6.15 -22.21
CA LEU A 385 7.83 7.42 -22.47
C LEU A 385 7.09 8.19 -23.58
N LEU A 386 6.02 8.89 -23.19
CA LEU A 386 5.30 9.79 -24.09
C LEU A 386 6.22 10.98 -24.46
N GLY A 387 6.04 11.53 -25.67
CA GLY A 387 6.84 12.67 -26.16
C GLY A 387 8.16 12.36 -26.87
N HIS A 388 8.76 11.18 -26.71
CA HIS A 388 10.05 10.85 -27.36
C HIS A 388 9.94 10.49 -28.85
N TYR A 389 8.80 9.95 -29.28
CA TYR A 389 8.51 9.60 -30.67
C TYR A 389 7.30 10.38 -31.18
N ALA A 390 7.18 10.56 -32.50
CA ALA A 390 6.09 11.32 -33.12
C ALA A 390 4.70 10.83 -32.69
N VAL A 391 4.55 9.51 -32.53
CA VAL A 391 3.32 8.87 -32.03
C VAL A 391 3.05 9.22 -30.55
N GLY A 392 4.08 9.19 -29.71
CA GLY A 392 3.95 9.55 -28.29
C GLY A 392 3.55 11.00 -28.09
N LYS A 393 4.07 11.93 -28.91
CA LYS A 393 3.67 13.34 -28.86
C LYS A 393 2.23 13.55 -29.29
N ALA A 394 1.75 12.77 -30.27
CA ALA A 394 0.36 12.83 -30.70
C ALA A 394 -0.60 12.29 -29.62
N LEU A 395 -0.21 11.24 -28.89
CA LEU A 395 -0.96 10.74 -27.73
C LEU A 395 -1.04 11.76 -26.61
N GLU A 396 0.09 12.38 -26.25
CA GLU A 396 0.12 13.44 -25.24
C GLU A 396 -0.75 14.64 -25.64
N SER A 397 -0.70 15.05 -26.91
CA SER A 397 -1.56 16.11 -27.45
C SER A 397 -3.05 15.74 -27.45
N ALA A 398 -3.37 14.44 -27.46
CA ALA A 398 -4.73 13.91 -27.36
C ALA A 398 -5.20 13.72 -25.90
N GLY A 399 -4.45 14.23 -24.91
CA GLY A 399 -4.83 14.15 -23.50
C GLY A 399 -4.50 12.81 -22.81
N VAL A 400 -3.74 11.93 -23.48
CA VAL A 400 -3.33 10.64 -22.89
C VAL A 400 -2.23 10.85 -21.84
N VAL A 401 -2.42 10.24 -20.68
CA VAL A 401 -1.50 10.31 -19.54
C VAL A 401 -0.62 9.06 -19.49
N SER A 402 0.69 9.24 -19.29
CA SER A 402 1.62 8.12 -19.12
C SER A 402 1.44 7.46 -17.75
N ALA A 403 1.39 6.13 -17.72
CA ALA A 403 1.49 5.35 -16.49
C ALA A 403 2.94 5.14 -16.02
N SER A 404 3.94 5.66 -16.74
CA SER A 404 5.36 5.38 -16.51
C SER A 404 5.62 3.87 -16.40
N ASP A 405 6.20 3.42 -15.30
CA ASP A 405 6.58 2.05 -14.95
C ASP A 405 5.66 1.42 -13.88
N MET A 406 4.45 1.95 -13.69
CA MET A 406 3.45 1.33 -12.81
C MET A 406 3.00 -0.03 -13.35
N THR A 407 2.74 -0.96 -12.44
CA THR A 407 2.03 -2.21 -12.76
C THR A 407 0.56 -1.95 -13.08
N LEU A 408 -0.14 -2.90 -13.70
CA LEU A 408 -1.58 -2.73 -13.99
C LEU A 408 -2.40 -2.59 -12.69
N GLU A 409 -2.03 -3.35 -11.66
CA GLU A 409 -2.57 -3.28 -10.32
C GLU A 409 -2.45 -1.86 -9.76
N ALA A 410 -1.25 -1.28 -9.81
CA ALA A 410 -0.99 0.08 -9.37
C ALA A 410 -1.84 1.11 -10.14
N ILE A 411 -1.92 1.01 -11.46
CA ILE A 411 -2.71 1.94 -12.29
C ILE A 411 -4.19 1.86 -11.91
N ALA A 412 -4.77 0.67 -11.91
CA ALA A 412 -6.19 0.47 -11.65
C ALA A 412 -6.56 0.93 -10.24
N CYS A 413 -5.80 0.52 -9.22
CA CYS A 413 -6.05 0.90 -7.83
C CYS A 413 -5.83 2.40 -7.58
N LYS A 414 -4.82 3.02 -8.20
CA LYS A 414 -4.56 4.46 -8.04
C LYS A 414 -5.67 5.30 -8.66
N ILE A 415 -6.15 4.95 -9.86
CA ILE A 415 -7.30 5.60 -10.50
C ILE A 415 -8.54 5.44 -9.61
N ALA A 416 -8.82 4.23 -9.15
CA ALA A 416 -9.99 3.94 -8.34
C ALA A 416 -9.95 4.73 -7.02
N TYR A 417 -8.79 4.80 -6.36
CA TYR A 417 -8.55 5.61 -5.18
C TYR A 417 -8.79 7.09 -5.45
N LEU A 418 -8.14 7.67 -6.47
CA LEU A 418 -8.20 9.11 -6.74
C LEU A 418 -9.62 9.57 -7.10
N PHE A 419 -10.33 8.84 -7.97
CA PHE A 419 -11.74 9.15 -8.27
C PHE A 419 -12.66 8.85 -7.08
N GLY A 420 -12.32 7.87 -6.24
CA GLY A 420 -13.08 7.52 -5.04
C GLY A 420 -13.01 8.56 -3.92
N ARG A 421 -11.94 9.37 -3.86
CA ARG A 421 -11.82 10.41 -2.83
C ARG A 421 -12.96 11.43 -2.86
N GLY A 422 -13.42 11.78 -4.07
CA GLY A 422 -14.56 12.69 -4.29
C GLY A 422 -14.27 14.17 -4.05
N ASP A 423 -13.05 14.53 -3.63
CA ASP A 423 -12.58 15.90 -3.43
C ASP A 423 -11.65 16.38 -4.57
N LEU A 424 -11.48 15.57 -5.62
CA LEU A 424 -10.61 15.85 -6.77
C LEU A 424 -11.43 15.97 -8.05
N ASN A 425 -11.09 16.96 -8.87
CA ASN A 425 -11.58 17.05 -10.24
C ASN A 425 -10.72 16.24 -11.21
N HIS A 426 -11.22 16.05 -12.43
CA HIS A 426 -10.57 15.22 -13.45
C HIS A 426 -9.12 15.64 -13.75
N LYS A 427 -8.82 16.94 -13.82
CA LYS A 427 -7.48 17.44 -14.11
C LYS A 427 -6.51 17.16 -12.95
N GLU A 428 -6.99 17.28 -11.72
CA GLU A 428 -6.21 16.94 -10.52
C GLU A 428 -5.90 15.44 -10.48
N VAL A 429 -6.88 14.59 -10.80
CA VAL A 429 -6.66 13.14 -10.92
C VAL A 429 -5.61 12.84 -12.00
N ALA A 430 -5.75 13.41 -13.20
CA ALA A 430 -4.80 13.22 -14.29
C ALA A 430 -3.37 13.66 -13.90
N SER A 431 -3.24 14.78 -13.18
CA SER A 431 -1.96 15.26 -12.66
C SER A 431 -1.36 14.30 -11.62
N LEU A 432 -2.17 13.85 -10.65
CA LEU A 432 -1.73 12.95 -9.59
C LEU A 432 -1.37 11.55 -10.10
N MET A 433 -1.91 11.12 -11.24
CA MET A 433 -1.47 9.89 -11.90
C MET A 433 0.01 9.92 -12.29
N GLY A 434 0.55 11.08 -12.66
CA GLY A 434 1.96 11.27 -13.00
C GLY A 434 2.90 11.49 -11.81
N VAL A 435 2.39 11.51 -10.58
CA VAL A 435 3.16 11.76 -9.35
C VAL A 435 3.17 10.51 -8.50
N SER A 436 4.35 10.07 -8.02
CA SER A 436 4.39 8.96 -7.06
C SER A 436 3.78 9.37 -5.72
N LEU A 437 2.71 8.69 -5.32
CA LEU A 437 2.05 8.92 -4.03
C LEU A 437 2.59 8.00 -2.94
N ARG A 438 2.98 6.77 -3.30
CA ARG A 438 3.29 5.67 -2.38
C ARG A 438 4.42 4.78 -2.90
N GLY A 439 5.30 5.31 -3.75
CA GLY A 439 6.41 4.57 -4.34
C GLY A 439 6.03 3.60 -5.46
N GLU A 440 4.81 3.71 -6.01
CA GLU A 440 4.22 2.89 -7.07
C GLU A 440 4.84 3.11 -8.46
N MET A 441 5.56 4.21 -8.65
CA MET A 441 6.20 4.58 -9.90
C MET A 441 7.53 5.27 -9.64
N THR A 442 8.44 5.18 -10.61
CA THR A 442 9.75 5.84 -10.53
C THR A 442 9.57 7.30 -10.92
N PRO A 443 9.98 8.27 -10.07
CA PRO A 443 9.91 9.69 -10.41
C PRO A 443 10.62 9.99 -11.73
N ALA A 444 10.09 10.94 -12.50
CA ALA A 444 10.61 11.25 -13.83
C ALA A 444 12.10 11.65 -13.81
N GLU A 445 12.55 12.29 -12.73
CA GLU A 445 13.95 12.70 -12.52
C GLU A 445 14.90 11.51 -12.33
N ALA A 446 14.37 10.36 -11.90
CA ALA A 446 15.13 9.13 -11.63
C ALA A 446 15.08 8.13 -12.79
N LEU A 447 14.25 8.35 -13.81
CA LEU A 447 14.22 7.52 -15.01
C LEU A 447 15.51 7.73 -15.83
N SER A 448 16.47 6.82 -15.69
CA SER A 448 17.62 6.77 -16.59
C SER A 448 17.15 6.35 -17.98
N LEU A 449 17.15 7.28 -18.94
CA LEU A 449 16.85 6.95 -20.33
C LEU A 449 17.86 5.88 -20.81
N PRO A 450 17.41 4.81 -21.49
CA PRO A 450 18.34 3.93 -22.17
C PRO A 450 19.17 4.79 -23.15
N PRO A 451 20.49 4.59 -23.23
CA PRO A 451 21.33 5.37 -24.11
C PRO A 451 20.80 5.25 -25.55
N LEU A 452 20.37 6.38 -26.13
CA LEU A 452 19.95 6.41 -27.52
C LEU A 452 21.08 5.83 -28.37
N SER A 453 20.77 4.84 -29.19
CA SER A 453 21.79 4.24 -30.05
C SER A 453 22.48 5.32 -30.89
N SER A 454 23.78 5.18 -31.12
CA SER A 454 24.54 6.13 -31.95
C SER A 454 23.94 6.29 -33.35
N ALA A 455 23.24 5.27 -33.85
CA ALA A 455 22.45 5.32 -35.08
C ALA A 455 21.25 6.28 -34.98
N TYR A 456 20.48 6.22 -33.88
CA TYR A 456 19.34 7.10 -33.65
C TYR A 456 19.75 8.58 -33.50
N GLN A 457 20.82 8.84 -32.75
CA GLN A 457 21.37 10.20 -32.60
C GLN A 457 21.84 10.80 -33.94
N ARG A 458 22.43 9.95 -34.81
CA ARG A 458 22.83 10.35 -36.18
C ARG A 458 21.63 10.57 -37.10
N GLY A 459 20.52 9.84 -36.91
CA GLY A 459 19.28 10.02 -37.64
C GLY A 459 18.59 11.36 -37.32
N MET A 460 18.51 11.71 -36.03
CA MET A 460 17.98 12.99 -35.55
C MET A 460 18.77 14.20 -36.10
N LYS A 461 20.11 14.14 -36.09
CA LYS A 461 20.96 15.20 -36.67
C LYS A 461 20.83 15.38 -38.17
N LYS A 462 20.31 14.38 -38.90
CA LYS A 462 20.16 14.41 -40.36
C LYS A 462 18.75 14.76 -40.83
N GLY A 463 17.84 15.13 -39.94
CA GLY A 463 16.45 15.47 -40.29
C GLY A 463 15.68 14.33 -40.97
N LYS A 464 16.19 13.09 -40.91
CA LYS A 464 15.51 11.93 -41.49
C LYS A 464 14.46 11.45 -40.50
N LYS A 465 13.19 11.71 -40.81
CA LYS A 465 12.05 11.01 -40.20
C LYS A 465 12.16 9.54 -40.58
N TYR A 466 12.53 8.69 -39.62
CA TYR A 466 12.36 7.26 -39.75
C TYR A 466 10.90 6.96 -39.37
N TYR A 467 10.16 6.38 -40.33
CA TYR A 467 8.76 5.99 -40.22
C TYR A 467 8.55 4.81 -39.29
#